data_AF-A0A4U0WFV7-F1
#
_entry.id   AF-A0A4U0WFV7-F1
#
_cell.length_a   1.000
_cell.length_b   1.000
_cell.length_c   1.000
_cell.angle_alpha   90.00
_cell.angle_beta   90.00
_cell.angle_gamma   90.00
#
_symmetry.space_group_name_H-M   'P 1'
#
loop_
_entity.id
_entity.type
_entity.pdbx_description
1 polymer ?
#
loop_
_entity_poly.entity_id
_entity_poly.type
_entity_poly.pdbx_seq_one_letter_code
_entity_poly.pdbx_strand_id
1 'polypeptide(L)'
;MEDPPLASLSLTHVHYNPADPVSYVCAWLALVPQALCITYATLIWSTREAEVLLMFVGQMSCEALNWALKRLIKEERPRQMNGKGYGMPSSHAQFVFFFSVSLTLFLLLRHNPYALHASPTHIPTSFAERALLSLAALASAAAVAGSRIYLNYHTPKQV
;
A
#
# COMPACT_ATOMS: atom_id res chain seq x y z
N MET A 1 16.65 -30.59 4.69
CA MET A 1 15.81 -29.99 3.64
C MET A 1 16.54 -28.73 3.21
N GLU A 2 17.01 -28.70 1.97
CA GLU A 2 17.62 -27.49 1.40
C GLU A 2 16.50 -26.50 1.09
N ASP A 3 16.66 -25.25 1.52
CA ASP A 3 15.68 -24.20 1.25
C ASP A 3 15.58 -23.94 -0.27
N PRO A 4 14.37 -23.72 -0.83
CA PRO A 4 14.21 -23.48 -2.26
C PRO A 4 14.97 -22.21 -2.69
N PRO A 5 15.59 -22.20 -3.88
CA PRO A 5 16.35 -21.04 -4.36
C PRO A 5 15.42 -19.83 -4.54
N LEU A 6 15.65 -18.77 -3.77
CA LEU A 6 14.89 -17.52 -3.83
C LEU A 6 15.42 -16.63 -4.96
N ALA A 7 14.53 -16.11 -5.79
CA ALA A 7 14.85 -15.08 -6.77
C ALA A 7 14.59 -13.70 -6.17
N SER A 8 15.48 -12.73 -6.41
CA SER A 8 15.24 -11.33 -6.04
C SER A 8 14.69 -10.55 -7.22
N LEU A 9 13.55 -9.87 -7.07
CA LEU A 9 13.10 -8.89 -8.06
C LEU A 9 14.09 -7.72 -8.08
N SER A 10 14.83 -7.56 -9.18
CA SER A 10 15.97 -6.63 -9.28
C SER A 10 15.61 -5.17 -9.01
N LEU A 11 14.36 -4.77 -9.23
CA LEU A 11 13.90 -3.40 -9.01
C LEU A 11 13.77 -3.04 -7.52
N THR A 12 13.46 -4.00 -6.65
CA THR A 12 13.15 -3.74 -5.22
C THR A 12 13.78 -4.73 -4.24
N HIS A 13 14.62 -5.65 -4.72
CA HIS A 13 15.25 -6.73 -3.94
C HIS A 13 14.24 -7.52 -3.09
N VAL A 14 13.06 -7.80 -3.64
CA VAL A 14 12.07 -8.69 -3.01
C VAL A 14 12.42 -10.13 -3.34
N HIS A 15 12.71 -10.92 -2.31
CA HIS A 15 12.98 -12.35 -2.41
C HIS A 15 11.65 -13.09 -2.48
N TYR A 16 11.50 -13.93 -3.50
CA TYR A 16 10.33 -14.78 -3.71
C TYR A 16 10.77 -16.13 -4.26
N ASN A 17 9.95 -17.16 -4.06
CA ASN A 17 10.18 -18.46 -4.66
C ASN A 17 9.63 -18.45 -6.10
N PRO A 18 10.47 -18.54 -7.15
CA PRO A 18 10.00 -18.51 -8.53
C PRO A 18 9.18 -19.75 -8.93
N ALA A 19 9.28 -20.85 -8.17
CA ALA A 19 8.48 -22.05 -8.41
C ALA A 19 7.07 -21.97 -7.79
N ASP A 20 6.78 -20.94 -6.99
CA ASP A 20 5.47 -20.72 -6.37
C ASP A 20 4.75 -19.50 -6.99
N PRO A 21 3.64 -19.70 -7.74
CA PRO A 21 2.86 -18.62 -8.34
C PRO A 21 2.33 -17.61 -7.31
N VAL A 22 2.00 -18.03 -6.10
CA VAL A 22 1.49 -17.13 -5.05
C VAL A 22 2.60 -16.21 -4.57
N SER A 23 3.80 -16.76 -4.37
CA SER A 23 5.01 -15.99 -4.03
C SER A 23 5.34 -14.95 -5.11
N TYR A 24 5.15 -15.31 -6.39
CA TYR A 24 5.33 -14.38 -7.52
C TYR A 24 4.35 -13.21 -7.48
N VAL A 25 3.04 -13.48 -7.30
CA VAL A 25 2.02 -12.43 -7.14
C VAL A 25 2.31 -11.54 -5.93
N CYS A 26 2.75 -12.14 -4.81
CA CYS A 26 3.14 -11.40 -3.61
C CYS A 26 4.32 -10.45 -3.86
N ALA A 27 5.27 -10.82 -4.72
CA ALA A 27 6.37 -9.95 -5.11
C ALA A 27 5.89 -8.71 -5.88
N TRP A 28 4.88 -8.87 -6.75
CA TRP A 28 4.24 -7.73 -7.44
C TRP A 28 3.47 -6.84 -6.47
N LEU A 29 2.75 -7.43 -5.51
CA LEU A 29 2.04 -6.66 -4.46
C LEU A 29 3.01 -5.81 -3.63
N ALA A 30 4.28 -6.20 -3.50
CA ALA A 30 5.29 -5.40 -2.82
C ALA A 30 5.66 -4.11 -3.57
N LEU A 31 5.30 -3.97 -4.85
CA LEU A 31 5.54 -2.76 -5.66
C LEU A 31 4.42 -1.71 -5.54
N VAL A 32 3.30 -2.05 -4.89
CA VAL A 32 2.13 -1.17 -4.78
C VAL A 32 2.48 0.18 -4.15
N PRO A 33 3.22 0.29 -3.03
CA PRO A 33 3.58 1.58 -2.46
C PRO A 33 4.35 2.50 -3.43
N GLN A 34 5.28 1.95 -4.21
CA GLN A 34 6.06 2.69 -5.20
C GLN A 34 5.17 3.19 -6.34
N ALA A 35 4.26 2.33 -6.85
CA ALA A 35 3.28 2.72 -7.85
C ALA A 35 2.34 3.83 -7.34
N LEU A 36 1.94 3.78 -6.07
CA LEU A 36 1.15 4.82 -5.44
C LEU A 36 1.91 6.14 -5.32
N CYS A 37 3.21 6.12 -4.97
CA CYS A 37 4.03 7.33 -4.96
C CYS A 37 4.12 7.99 -6.35
N ILE A 38 4.30 7.19 -7.41
CA ILE A 38 4.29 7.70 -8.80
C ILE A 38 2.92 8.31 -9.14
N THR A 39 1.84 7.64 -8.72
CA THR A 39 0.46 8.11 -8.93
C THR A 39 0.23 9.44 -8.22
N TYR A 40 0.60 9.56 -6.94
CA TYR A 40 0.50 10.81 -6.19
C TYR A 40 1.28 11.94 -6.88
N ALA A 41 2.55 11.73 -7.22
CA ALA A 41 3.37 12.74 -7.86
C ALA A 41 2.75 13.22 -9.18
N THR A 42 2.27 12.27 -10.00
CA THR A 42 1.62 12.56 -11.29
C THR A 42 0.34 13.34 -11.10
N LEU A 43 -0.53 12.93 -10.17
CA LEU A 43 -1.82 13.59 -9.92
C LEU A 43 -1.62 14.99 -9.31
N ILE A 44 -0.72 15.14 -8.33
CA ILE A 44 -0.40 16.45 -7.73
C ILE A 44 0.09 17.41 -8.81
N TRP A 45 0.97 16.96 -9.70
CA TRP A 45 1.51 17.80 -10.76
C TRP A 45 0.47 18.17 -11.83
N SER A 46 -0.33 17.19 -12.28
CA SER A 46 -1.26 17.36 -13.41
C SER A 46 -2.57 18.05 -13.01
N THR A 47 -3.15 17.70 -11.87
CA THR A 47 -4.46 18.21 -11.42
C THR A 47 -4.34 19.43 -10.52
N ARG A 48 -3.23 19.54 -9.77
CA ARG A 48 -3.03 20.52 -8.69
C ARG A 48 -4.15 20.53 -7.65
N GLU A 49 -4.82 19.39 -7.47
CA GLU A 49 -5.87 19.23 -6.46
C GLU A 49 -5.25 19.18 -5.06
N ALA A 50 -5.72 20.08 -4.18
CA ALA A 50 -5.24 20.16 -2.80
C ALA A 50 -5.53 18.87 -2.03
N GLU A 51 -6.64 18.20 -2.33
CA GLU A 51 -7.02 16.91 -1.75
C GLU A 51 -5.97 15.83 -1.96
N VAL A 52 -5.43 15.70 -3.18
CA VAL A 52 -4.39 14.71 -3.49
C VAL A 52 -3.10 15.04 -2.75
N LEU A 53 -2.74 16.33 -2.67
CA LEU A 53 -1.58 16.78 -1.90
C LEU A 53 -1.74 16.48 -0.40
N LEU A 54 -2.92 16.74 0.17
CA LEU A 54 -3.22 16.47 1.57
C LEU A 54 -3.17 14.97 1.88
N MET A 55 -3.70 14.11 0.99
CA MET A 55 -3.58 12.66 1.10
C MET A 55 -2.10 12.22 1.09
N PHE A 56 -1.29 12.78 0.20
CA PHE A 56 0.15 12.47 0.14
C PHE A 56 0.90 12.93 1.40
N VAL A 57 0.60 14.11 1.93
CA VAL A 57 1.16 14.59 3.20
C VAL A 57 0.78 13.65 4.35
N GLY A 58 -0.48 13.19 4.41
CA GLY A 58 -0.90 12.18 5.38
C GLY A 58 -0.15 10.86 5.23
N GLN A 59 0.11 10.43 3.98
CA GLN A 59 0.89 9.24 3.67
C GLN A 59 2.33 9.34 4.18
N MET A 60 2.99 10.48 3.94
CA MET A 60 4.36 10.73 4.41
C MET A 60 4.42 10.83 5.93
N SER A 61 3.38 11.42 6.56
CA SER A 61 3.26 11.45 8.03
C SER A 61 3.14 10.05 8.61
N CYS A 62 2.40 9.15 7.96
CA CYS A 62 2.33 7.75 8.32
C CYS A 62 3.68 7.05 8.24
N GLU A 63 4.47 7.29 7.17
CA GLU A 63 5.80 6.68 7.04
C GLU A 63 6.77 7.23 8.11
N ALA A 64 6.71 8.53 8.40
CA ALA A 64 7.50 9.13 9.49
C ALA A 64 7.14 8.51 10.85
N LEU A 65 5.85 8.32 11.13
CA LEU A 65 5.39 7.64 12.33
C LEU A 65 5.83 6.17 12.37
N ASN A 66 5.72 5.44 11.25
CA ASN A 66 6.18 4.05 11.14
C ASN A 66 7.68 3.93 11.46
N TRP A 67 8.47 4.83 10.89
CA TRP A 67 9.91 4.94 11.10
C TRP A 67 10.27 5.22 12.57
N ALA A 68 9.48 6.07 13.24
CA ALA A 68 9.64 6.37 14.66
C ALA A 68 9.24 5.16 15.53
N LEU A 69 8.10 4.53 15.25
CA LEU A 69 7.62 3.36 15.97
C LEU A 69 8.57 2.16 15.85
N LYS A 70 9.16 1.92 14.67
CA LYS A 70 10.25 0.94 14.50
C LYS A 70 11.42 1.23 15.43
N ARG A 71 11.75 2.52 15.57
CA ARG A 71 12.68 3.13 16.56
C ARG A 71 12.41 2.72 18.00
N LEU A 72 11.15 2.75 18.37
CA LEU A 72 10.69 2.60 19.75
C LEU A 72 10.47 1.14 20.13
N ILE A 73 9.77 0.38 19.28
CA ILE A 73 9.36 -1.00 19.56
C ILE A 73 10.53 -1.96 19.36
N LYS A 74 11.33 -1.74 18.31
CA LYS A 74 12.49 -2.55 17.95
C LYS A 74 12.22 -4.06 17.85
N GLU A 75 11.00 -4.45 17.49
CA GLU A 75 10.63 -5.87 17.37
C GLU A 75 11.43 -6.54 16.25
N GLU A 76 11.96 -7.73 16.53
CA GLU A 76 12.72 -8.53 15.57
C GLU A 76 11.82 -9.05 14.44
N ARG A 77 12.41 -9.25 13.25
CA ARG A 77 11.72 -9.89 12.12
C ARG A 77 11.69 -11.41 12.27
N PRO A 78 10.85 -12.13 11.49
CA PRO A 78 10.87 -13.59 11.48
C PRO A 78 12.29 -14.15 11.25
N ARG A 79 12.63 -15.24 11.95
CA ARG A 79 14.00 -15.79 12.06
C ARG A 79 14.69 -16.20 10.74
N GLN A 80 13.95 -16.23 9.63
CA GLN A 80 14.44 -16.67 8.31
C GLN A 80 14.39 -15.54 7.26
N MET A 81 14.18 -14.29 7.67
CA MET A 81 14.08 -13.18 6.72
C MET A 81 15.45 -12.52 6.47
N ASN A 82 15.92 -12.59 5.22
CA ASN A 82 17.13 -11.90 4.78
C ASN A 82 16.86 -10.41 4.57
N GLY A 83 17.09 -9.59 5.61
CA GLY A 83 16.99 -8.14 5.52
C GLY A 83 17.22 -7.43 6.84
N LYS A 84 17.74 -6.20 6.75
CA LYS A 84 18.15 -5.41 7.91
C LYS A 84 16.96 -4.60 8.47
N GLY A 85 16.92 -4.43 9.79
CA GLY A 85 16.00 -3.51 10.49
C GLY A 85 14.83 -4.18 11.23
N TYR A 86 14.04 -3.36 11.92
CA TYR A 86 12.94 -3.81 12.78
C TYR A 86 11.69 -4.22 11.99
N GLY A 87 10.93 -5.16 12.54
CA GLY A 87 9.73 -5.77 11.94
C GLY A 87 8.43 -5.05 12.25
N MET A 88 8.31 -4.36 13.37
CA MET A 88 7.05 -3.72 13.79
C MET A 88 7.12 -2.20 13.74
N PRO A 89 6.11 -1.50 13.15
CA PRO A 89 4.99 -2.01 12.36
C PRO A 89 5.35 -2.13 10.86
N SER A 90 4.61 -2.94 10.09
CA SER A 90 4.85 -3.10 8.65
C SER A 90 4.56 -1.81 7.89
N SER A 91 5.56 -1.26 7.21
CA SER A 91 5.39 -0.04 6.43
C SER A 91 4.51 -0.28 5.20
N HIS A 92 4.65 -1.42 4.51
CA HIS A 92 3.83 -1.72 3.34
C HIS A 92 2.34 -1.85 3.69
N ALA A 93 2.03 -2.57 4.77
CA ALA A 93 0.65 -2.74 5.22
C ALA A 93 0.05 -1.39 5.65
N GLN A 94 0.73 -0.65 6.52
CA GLN A 94 0.29 0.67 6.96
C GLN A 94 0.10 1.63 5.78
N PHE A 95 1.03 1.63 4.82
CA PHE A 95 0.99 2.53 3.67
C PHE A 95 -0.26 2.31 2.82
N VAL A 96 -0.50 1.07 2.39
CA VAL A 96 -1.62 0.75 1.50
C VAL A 96 -2.95 0.81 2.25
N PHE A 97 -2.97 0.51 3.55
CA PHE A 97 -4.17 0.64 4.37
C PHE A 97 -4.56 2.11 4.56
N PHE A 98 -3.61 3.00 4.85
CA PHE A 98 -3.87 4.44 4.91
C PHE A 98 -4.43 4.96 3.59
N PHE A 99 -3.81 4.61 2.45
CA PHE A 99 -4.31 4.99 1.13
C PHE A 99 -5.74 4.50 0.92
N SER A 100 -6.01 3.22 1.20
CA SER A 100 -7.31 2.59 0.91
C SER A 100 -8.44 3.16 1.77
N VAL A 101 -8.18 3.42 3.05
CA VAL A 101 -9.14 4.07 3.95
C VAL A 101 -9.36 5.53 3.52
N SER A 102 -8.29 6.28 3.25
CA SER A 102 -8.40 7.68 2.84
C SER A 102 -9.19 7.82 1.53
N LEU A 103 -8.90 6.96 0.55
CA LEU A 103 -9.63 6.89 -0.73
C LEU A 103 -11.09 6.51 -0.50
N THR A 104 -11.37 5.51 0.34
CA THR A 104 -12.75 5.09 0.66
C THR A 104 -13.56 6.24 1.28
N LEU A 105 -12.99 6.91 2.29
CA LEU A 105 -13.64 8.05 2.93
C LEU A 105 -13.87 9.18 1.94
N PHE A 106 -12.89 9.46 1.06
CA PHE A 106 -13.06 10.44 0.00
C PHE A 106 -14.21 10.07 -0.94
N LEU A 107 -14.19 8.86 -1.51
CA LEU A 107 -15.18 8.41 -2.50
C LEU A 107 -16.60 8.36 -1.92
N LEU A 108 -16.76 7.88 -0.69
CA LEU A 108 -18.08 7.64 -0.10
C LEU A 108 -18.66 8.84 0.63
N LEU A 109 -17.82 9.69 1.25
CA LEU A 109 -18.31 10.77 2.12
C LEU A 109 -18.10 12.17 1.54
N ARG A 110 -17.04 12.39 0.75
CA ARG A 110 -16.65 13.73 0.28
C ARG A 110 -16.90 13.94 -1.21
N HIS A 111 -16.73 12.90 -2.02
CA HIS A 111 -16.82 13.00 -3.47
C HIS A 111 -18.26 13.28 -3.90
N ASN A 112 -18.48 14.42 -4.53
CA ASN A 112 -19.78 14.82 -5.08
C ASN A 112 -19.66 15.02 -6.61
N PRO A 113 -19.93 13.98 -7.42
CA PRO A 113 -19.83 14.06 -8.86
C PRO A 113 -20.95 14.88 -9.51
N TYR A 114 -22.01 15.21 -8.77
CA TYR A 114 -23.17 15.97 -9.23
C TYR A 114 -23.18 17.41 -8.69
N ALA A 115 -22.04 17.90 -8.18
CA ALA A 115 -21.91 19.26 -7.70
C ALA A 115 -22.11 20.28 -8.84
N LEU A 116 -22.64 21.46 -8.50
CA LEU A 116 -22.97 22.53 -9.46
C LEU A 116 -21.75 23.06 -10.25
N HIS A 117 -20.54 22.80 -9.77
CA HIS A 117 -19.26 23.13 -10.41
C HIS A 117 -18.39 21.88 -10.67
N ALA A 118 -19.01 20.70 -10.82
CA ALA A 118 -18.26 19.50 -11.18
C ALA A 118 -17.53 19.69 -12.52
N SER A 119 -16.30 19.17 -12.60
CA SER A 119 -15.49 19.32 -13.81
C SER A 119 -16.20 18.69 -15.02
N PRO A 120 -16.33 19.40 -16.15
CA PRO A 120 -16.99 18.89 -17.35
C PRO A 120 -16.19 17.76 -18.03
N THR A 121 -14.95 17.51 -17.60
CA THR A 121 -14.07 16.48 -18.18
C THR A 121 -14.25 15.09 -17.56
N HIS A 122 -14.96 14.97 -16.44
CA HIS A 122 -15.13 13.70 -15.72
C HIS A 122 -16.55 13.17 -15.86
N ILE A 123 -16.66 11.87 -16.17
CA ILE A 123 -17.94 11.16 -16.14
C ILE A 123 -18.36 11.02 -14.66
N PRO A 124 -19.59 11.44 -14.29
CA PRO A 124 -20.04 11.35 -12.92
C PRO A 124 -20.13 9.88 -12.49
N THR A 125 -19.47 9.56 -11.37
CA THR A 125 -19.46 8.20 -10.83
C THR A 125 -20.68 7.95 -9.95
N SER A 126 -21.34 6.82 -10.15
CA SER A 126 -22.45 6.36 -9.32
C SER A 126 -21.96 5.99 -7.92
N PHE A 127 -22.89 5.88 -6.96
CA PHE A 127 -22.53 5.40 -5.62
C PHE A 127 -22.02 3.95 -5.65
N ALA A 128 -22.62 3.09 -6.47
CA ALA A 128 -22.22 1.69 -6.60
C ALA A 128 -20.77 1.54 -7.10
N GLU A 129 -20.36 2.31 -8.09
CA GLU A 129 -18.98 2.32 -8.59
C GLU A 129 -18.00 2.78 -7.52
N ARG A 130 -18.34 3.83 -6.77
CA ARG A 130 -17.50 4.35 -5.68
C ARG A 130 -17.36 3.32 -4.54
N ALA A 131 -18.45 2.63 -4.21
CA ALA A 131 -18.44 1.54 -3.24
C ALA A 131 -17.58 0.36 -3.73
N LEU A 132 -17.71 -0.03 -5.00
CA LEU A 132 -16.90 -1.10 -5.59
C LEU A 132 -15.40 -0.75 -5.60
N LEU A 133 -15.04 0.48 -5.96
CA LEU A 133 -13.66 0.96 -5.91
C LEU A 133 -13.11 0.98 -4.49
N SER A 134 -13.92 1.37 -3.50
CA SER A 134 -13.55 1.36 -2.08
C SER A 134 -13.30 -0.07 -1.59
N LEU A 135 -14.17 -1.02 -1.94
CA LEU A 135 -14.00 -2.44 -1.63
C LEU A 135 -12.73 -3.01 -2.29
N ALA A 136 -12.49 -2.67 -3.56
CA ALA A 136 -11.28 -3.10 -4.27
C ALA A 136 -10.01 -2.55 -3.62
N ALA A 137 -10.01 -1.29 -3.20
CA ALA A 137 -8.89 -0.68 -2.48
C ALA A 137 -8.63 -1.40 -1.15
N LEU A 138 -9.65 -1.62 -0.34
CA LEU A 138 -9.53 -2.34 0.93
C LEU A 138 -9.07 -3.79 0.75
N ALA A 139 -9.58 -4.49 -0.26
CA ALA A 139 -9.12 -5.82 -0.62
C ALA A 139 -7.64 -5.82 -1.03
N SER A 140 -7.19 -4.80 -1.77
CA SER A 140 -5.79 -4.64 -2.13
C SER A 140 -4.89 -4.41 -0.91
N ALA A 141 -5.36 -3.63 0.08
CA ALA A 141 -4.63 -3.43 1.33
C ALA A 141 -4.49 -4.75 2.12
N ALA A 142 -5.58 -5.53 2.21
CA ALA A 142 -5.55 -6.85 2.84
C ALA A 142 -4.62 -7.83 2.10
N ALA A 143 -4.61 -7.80 0.76
CA ALA A 143 -3.71 -8.62 -0.05
C ALA A 143 -2.23 -8.25 0.16
N VAL A 144 -1.90 -6.95 0.21
CA VAL A 144 -0.53 -6.48 0.49
C VAL A 144 -0.11 -6.86 1.91
N ALA A 145 -0.99 -6.70 2.90
CA ALA A 145 -0.76 -7.15 4.27
C ALA A 145 -0.48 -8.67 4.32
N GLY A 146 -1.34 -9.48 3.70
CA GLY A 146 -1.18 -10.92 3.61
C GLY A 146 0.11 -11.34 2.89
N SER A 147 0.52 -10.62 1.85
CA SER A 147 1.76 -10.92 1.11
C SER A 147 3.00 -10.75 1.98
N ARG A 148 2.98 -9.80 2.93
CA ARG A 148 4.08 -9.59 3.88
C ARG A 148 4.26 -10.77 4.84
N ILE A 149 3.15 -11.40 5.22
CA ILE A 149 3.15 -12.59 6.08
C ILE A 149 3.56 -13.81 5.25
N TYR A 150 2.98 -13.98 4.06
CA TYR A 150 3.22 -15.13 3.19
C TYR A 150 4.69 -15.24 2.76
N LEU A 151 5.30 -14.12 2.39
CA LEU A 151 6.73 -14.06 2.02
C LEU A 151 7.67 -14.02 3.24
N ASN A 152 7.15 -14.27 4.45
CA ASN A 152 7.90 -14.33 5.71
C ASN A 152 8.69 -13.04 6.05
N TYR A 153 8.20 -11.87 5.59
CA TYR A 153 8.81 -10.58 5.92
C TYR A 153 8.34 -10.02 7.26
N HIS A 154 7.12 -10.37 7.68
CA HIS A 154 6.49 -9.90 8.90
C HIS A 154 5.66 -11.01 9.56
N THR A 155 5.51 -10.96 10.88
CA THR A 155 4.54 -11.82 11.59
C THR A 155 3.13 -11.22 11.53
N PRO A 156 2.06 -11.99 11.79
CA PRO A 156 0.69 -11.46 11.83
C PRO A 156 0.50 -10.30 12.82
N LYS A 157 1.29 -10.27 13.91
CA LYS A 157 1.26 -9.17 14.90
C LYS A 157 1.87 -7.87 14.36
N GLN A 158 2.77 -7.97 13.38
CA GLN A 158 3.53 -6.84 12.84
C GLN A 158 2.82 -6.11 11.71
N VAL A 159 1.76 -6.72 11.15
CA VAL A 159 1.04 -6.26 9.96
C VAL A 159 -0.24 -5.54 10.36
#